data_AF-A0A086A3F3-F1
#
_entry.id   AF-A0A086A3F3-F1
#
_cell.length_a   1.000
_cell.length_b   1.000
_cell.length_c   1.000
_cell.angle_alpha   90.00
_cell.angle_beta   90.00
_cell.angle_gamma   90.00
#
_symmetry.space_group_name_H-M   'P 1'
#
loop_
_entity.id
_entity.type
_entity.pdbx_description
1 polymer ?
#
loop_
_entity_poly.entity_id
_entity_poly.type
_entity_poly.pdbx_seq_one_letter_code
_entity_poly.pdbx_strand_id
1 'polypeptide(L)' 'MELTKTAKEKLGTDEVKMQIALALGKSYLTMRRWINTNHDNLTKTKSIEAITKYTGLKENEIFEK' A
#
# COMPACT_ATOMS: atom_id res chain seq x y z
N MET A 1 13.23 0.43 -1.34
CA MET A 1 12.28 1.46 -1.84
C MET A 1 11.52 2.01 -0.66
N GLU A 2 11.43 3.33 -0.57
CA GLU A 2 10.59 4.00 0.44
C GLU A 2 9.25 4.40 -0.17
N LEU A 3 8.22 4.51 0.66
CA LEU A 3 6.95 5.11 0.25
C LEU A 3 7.08 6.64 0.26
N THR A 4 6.53 7.28 -0.77
CA THR A 4 6.39 8.75 -0.80
C THR A 4 5.55 9.23 0.39
N LYS A 5 5.69 10.51 0.74
CA LYS A 5 4.85 11.13 1.78
C LYS A 5 3.35 10.94 1.51
N THR A 6 2.91 11.19 0.28
CA THR A 6 1.50 11.04 -0.13
C THR A 6 1.02 9.60 -0.03
N ALA A 7 1.87 8.63 -0.39
CA ALA A 7 1.57 7.21 -0.24
C ALA A 7 1.45 6.83 1.25
N LYS A 8 2.36 7.29 2.11
CA LYS A 8 2.29 7.06 3.56
C LYS A 8 1.00 7.62 4.17
N GLU A 9 0.55 8.81 3.74
CA GLU A 9 -0.69 9.42 4.22
C GLU A 9 -1.92 8.61 3.81
N LYS A 10 -2.06 8.27 2.52
CA LYS A 10 -3.22 7.49 2.03
C LYS A 10 -3.24 6.05 2.56
N LEU A 11 -2.08 5.39 2.59
CA LEU A 11 -1.94 4.05 3.16
C LEU A 11 -2.01 4.07 4.69
N GLY A 12 -1.90 5.23 5.33
CA GLY A 12 -2.03 5.41 6.77
C GLY A 12 -3.47 5.31 7.28
N THR A 13 -4.47 5.52 6.42
CA THR A 13 -5.90 5.44 6.78
C THR A 13 -6.35 3.99 6.97
N ASP A 14 -7.08 3.72 8.05
CA ASP A 14 -7.51 2.35 8.39
C ASP A 14 -8.47 1.75 7.36
N GLU A 15 -9.34 2.56 6.78
CA GLU A 15 -10.23 2.17 5.70
C GLU A 15 -9.45 1.66 4.48
N VAL A 16 -8.50 2.45 3.97
CA VAL A 16 -7.66 2.10 2.81
C VAL A 16 -6.83 0.84 3.10
N LYS A 17 -6.23 0.76 4.29
CA LYS A 17 -5.51 -0.45 4.74
C LYS A 17 -6.40 -1.68 4.70
N MET A 18 -7.63 -1.57 5.20
CA MET A 18 -8.57 -2.70 5.23
C MET A 18 -8.99 -3.12 3.82
N GLN A 19 -9.32 -2.16 2.95
CA GLN A 19 -9.71 -2.43 1.56
C GLN A 19 -8.61 -3.15 0.79
N ILE A 20 -7.35 -2.67 0.90
CA ILE A 20 -6.19 -3.32 0.26
C ILE A 20 -5.96 -4.70 0.86
N ALA A 21 -6.05 -4.86 2.18
CA ALA A 21 -5.88 -6.15 2.84
C ALA A 21 -6.89 -7.20 2.34
N LEU A 22 -8.18 -6.81 2.25
CA LEU A 22 -9.24 -7.67 1.73
C LEU A 22 -8.99 -8.05 0.26
N ALA A 23 -8.62 -7.08 -0.59
CA ALA A 23 -8.34 -7.32 -2.00
C ALA A 23 -7.16 -8.29 -2.22
N LEU A 24 -6.19 -8.30 -1.31
CA LEU A 24 -5.02 -9.17 -1.37
C LEU A 24 -5.18 -10.50 -0.61
N GLY A 25 -6.35 -10.73 0.03
CA GLY A 25 -6.58 -11.89 0.89
C GLY A 25 -5.62 -11.95 2.08
N LYS A 26 -5.29 -10.78 2.67
CA LYS A 26 -4.39 -10.64 3.80
C LYS A 26 -5.11 -10.07 5.02
N SER A 27 -4.51 -10.27 6.19
CA SER A 27 -4.98 -9.63 7.41
C SER A 27 -4.62 -8.14 7.41
N TYR A 28 -5.41 -7.32 8.10
CA TYR A 28 -5.08 -5.92 8.36
C TYR A 28 -3.68 -5.76 9.03
N LEU A 29 -3.33 -6.67 9.95
CA LEU A 29 -2.01 -6.66 10.61
C LEU A 29 -0.86 -6.89 9.64
N THR A 30 -1.06 -7.77 8.65
CA THR A 30 -0.10 -7.98 7.56
C THR A 30 0.10 -6.69 6.77
N MET A 31 -1.00 -6.00 6.44
CA MET A 31 -0.96 -4.75 5.70
C MET A 31 -0.21 -3.66 6.46
N ARG A 32 -0.55 -3.49 7.74
CA ARG A 32 0.13 -2.56 8.65
C ARG A 32 1.64 -2.85 8.75
N ARG A 33 2.04 -4.12 8.84
CA ARG A 33 3.46 -4.51 8.86
C ARG A 33 4.17 -4.11 7.56
N TRP A 34 3.57 -4.40 6.40
CA TRP A 34 4.16 -4.06 5.10
C TRP A 34 4.34 -2.55 4.91
N ILE A 35 3.42 -1.74 5.44
CA ILE A 35 3.51 -0.27 5.38
C ILE A 35 4.56 0.27 6.36
N ASN A 36 4.79 -0.37 7.50
CA ASN A 36 5.63 0.20 8.56
C ASN A 36 7.06 -0.33 8.62
N THR A 37 7.34 -1.50 8.03
CA THR A 37 8.63 -2.19 8.26
C THR A 37 9.31 -2.72 7.00
N ASN A 38 8.57 -3.27 6.03
CA ASN A 38 9.15 -3.72 4.76
C ASN A 38 8.14 -3.59 3.62
N HIS A 39 8.47 -2.76 2.64
CA HIS A 39 7.65 -2.42 1.48
C HIS A 39 7.81 -3.37 0.27
N ASP A 40 8.68 -4.39 0.32
CA ASP A 40 8.91 -5.32 -0.81
C ASP A 40 7.64 -6.03 -1.27
N ASN A 41 6.70 -6.27 -0.36
CA ASN A 41 5.41 -6.85 -0.73
C ASN A 41 4.48 -5.83 -1.41
N LEU A 42 4.69 -4.53 -1.20
CA LEU A 42 3.93 -3.45 -1.84
C LEU A 42 4.37 -3.24 -3.29
N THR A 43 5.62 -3.55 -3.64
CA THR A 43 6.17 -3.40 -5.00
C THR A 43 5.73 -4.51 -5.96
N LYS A 44 5.01 -5.52 -5.46
CA LYS A 44 4.44 -6.60 -6.29
C LYS A 44 3.28 -6.05 -7.11
N THR A 45 3.16 -6.45 -8.37
CA THR A 45 2.13 -5.98 -9.32
C THR A 45 0.72 -6.01 -8.72
N LYS A 46 0.31 -7.12 -8.08
CA LYS A 46 -1.01 -7.22 -7.42
C LYS A 46 -1.22 -6.20 -6.31
N SER A 47 -0.17 -5.90 -5.55
CA SER A 47 -0.21 -4.89 -4.49
C SER A 47 -0.29 -3.50 -5.07
N ILE A 48 0.48 -3.20 -6.12
CA ILE A 48 0.43 -1.92 -6.85
C ILE A 48 -0.97 -1.70 -7.42
N GLU A 49 -1.55 -2.69 -8.09
CA GLU A 49 -2.91 -2.64 -8.64
C GLU A 49 -3.95 -2.33 -7.55
N ALA A 50 -3.87 -3.02 -6.40
CA ALA A 50 -4.75 -2.79 -5.27
C ALA A 50 -4.57 -1.38 -4.69
N ILE A 51 -3.33 -0.93 -4.49
CA ILE A 51 -3.02 0.41 -3.99
C ILE A 51 -3.59 1.45 -4.96
N THR A 52 -3.30 1.35 -6.26
CA THR A 52 -3.80 2.27 -7.29
C THR A 52 -5.33 2.30 -7.31
N LYS A 53 -5.99 1.14 -7.20
CA LYS A 53 -7.45 1.05 -7.17
C LYS A 53 -8.09 1.81 -6.01
N TYR A 54 -7.54 1.68 -4.79
CA TYR A 54 -8.16 2.24 -3.58
C TYR A 54 -7.61 3.61 -3.17
N THR A 55 -6.46 4.03 -3.73
CA THR A 55 -5.86 5.33 -3.43
C THR A 55 -5.90 6.30 -4.61
N GLY A 56 -6.08 5.80 -5.85
CA GLY A 56 -5.96 6.57 -7.08
C GLY A 56 -4.53 6.97 -7.45
N LEU A 57 -3.52 6.53 -6.69
CA LEU A 57 -2.11 6.83 -6.96
C LEU A 57 -1.59 5.99 -8.12
N LYS A 58 -0.78 6.60 -8.98
CA LYS A 58 0.03 5.89 -9.97
C LYS A 58 1.26 5.28 -9.29
N GLU A 59 1.85 4.26 -9.91
CA GLU A 59 3.02 3.55 -9.36
C GLU A 59 4.19 4.49 -9.00
N ASN A 60 4.46 5.48 -9.85
CA ASN A 60 5.50 6.49 -9.64
C ASN A 60 5.18 7.48 -8.50
N GLU A 61 3.95 7.49 -7.99
CA GLU A 61 3.52 8.30 -6.84
C GLU A 61 3.53 7.47 -5.54
N ILE A 62 3.64 6.13 -5.65
CA ILE A 62 3.66 5.23 -4.48
C ILE A 62 5.06 5.18 -3.86
N PHE A 63 6.10 5.05 -4.70
CA PHE A 63 7.48 4.83 -4.25
C PHE A 63 8.40 6.00 -4.57
N GLU A 64 9.32 6.31 -3.67
CA GLU A 64 10.44 7.23 -3.92
C GLU A 64 11.47 6.54 -4.85
N LYS A 65 12.10 7.33 -5.73
CA LYS A 65 13.16 6.86 -6.64
C LYS A 65 14.44 6.54 -5.88
#